data_AF-A0A9E4BUC2-F1
#
_entry.id   AF-A0A9E4BUC2-F1
#
_cell.length_a   1.000
_cell.length_b   1.000
_cell.length_c   1.000
_cell.angle_alpha   90.00
_cell.angle_beta   90.00
_cell.angle_gamma   90.00
#
_symmetry.space_group_name_H-M   'P 1'
#
loop_
_entity.id
_entity.type
_entity.pdbx_description
1 polymer ?
#
loop_
_entity_poly.entity_id
_entity_poly.type
_entity_poly.pdbx_seq_one_letter_code
_entity_poly.pdbx_strand_id
1 'polypeptide(L)'
;MGFQEAMTPEAILNKVCDSIDVLVEAGKPYSGLFPSMLDLETHRMLTELPPPIHGQRMGDRAFPGSNLMHDQHVLKIMYTLDRDGYRDAADRYLHRFATHCTDTVTGLFPWGEHAYWHLVEDRVGDSHRLGDPKKEPGTTLHDHLRQAPVWLWEKLYAFNPRCVERFAEGLDYHYKDGAPREYIRHAHVERRERLDRGPESTDFPRHGGFYILDWAFACVKTRREDFLRQIRTMLDYWWPHRDAAGLLLSKTRCPETSALMHNANTPPQTVSLAASLLEAAELLDGSPPELIDLMRKRAGVYIEGFLSAPHDPDAGVFVAACRRETNEVVSTNPVWGSIYGNWPLAYVALIALCIYRMTEDERLLKWAKNAARSYLNSRLPEPVPVPAMDDCWPTFTI
;
A
#
# COMPACT_ATOMS: atom_id res chain seq x y z
N MET A 1 11.26 -40.13 0.14
CA MET A 1 10.42 -38.92 0.19
C MET A 1 9.84 -38.76 -1.20
N GLY A 2 8.53 -38.98 -1.34
CA GLY A 2 7.87 -38.89 -2.64
C GLY A 2 8.05 -37.49 -3.20
N PHE A 3 8.48 -37.39 -4.46
CA PHE A 3 8.34 -36.16 -5.22
C PHE A 3 6.85 -35.79 -5.16
N GLN A 4 6.54 -34.72 -4.45
CA GLN A 4 5.22 -34.11 -4.47
C GLN A 4 4.94 -33.81 -5.94
N GLU A 5 3.95 -34.47 -6.55
CA GLU A 5 3.58 -34.21 -7.95
C GLU A 5 3.43 -32.70 -8.11
N ALA A 6 4.19 -32.13 -9.05
CA ALA A 6 4.09 -30.71 -9.34
C ALA A 6 2.63 -30.41 -9.71
N MET A 7 1.98 -29.51 -8.98
CA MET A 7 0.60 -29.12 -9.28
C MET A 7 0.53 -28.64 -10.72
N THR A 8 -0.41 -29.20 -11.49
CA THR A 8 -0.67 -28.73 -12.84
C THR A 8 -1.26 -27.31 -12.81
N PRO A 9 -1.11 -26.51 -13.87
CA PRO A 9 -1.76 -25.20 -13.96
C PRO A 9 -3.27 -25.28 -13.73
N GLU A 10 -3.93 -26.33 -14.22
CA GLU A 10 -5.35 -26.62 -14.01
C GLU A 10 -5.67 -26.80 -12.51
N ALA A 11 -4.86 -27.57 -11.79
CA ALA A 11 -5.05 -27.80 -10.36
C ALA A 11 -4.85 -26.52 -9.53
N ILE A 12 -3.91 -25.65 -9.94
CA ILE A 12 -3.72 -24.34 -9.31
C ILE A 12 -4.95 -23.46 -9.56
N LEU A 13 -5.43 -23.41 -10.81
CA LEU A 13 -6.59 -22.61 -11.18
C LEU A 13 -7.84 -23.05 -10.42
N ASN A 14 -8.11 -24.36 -10.33
CA ASN A 14 -9.25 -24.88 -9.60
C ASN A 14 -9.20 -24.48 -8.12
N LYS A 15 -8.04 -24.57 -7.46
CA LYS A 15 -7.88 -24.11 -6.07
C LYS A 15 -8.16 -22.62 -5.89
N VAL A 16 -7.75 -21.80 -6.85
CA VAL A 16 -8.04 -20.35 -6.84
C VAL A 16 -9.54 -20.11 -6.99
N CYS A 17 -10.20 -20.76 -7.95
CA CYS A 17 -11.66 -20.70 -8.12
C CYS A 17 -12.40 -21.16 -6.86
N ASP A 18 -12.07 -22.32 -6.31
CA ASP A 18 -12.70 -22.85 -5.09
C ASP A 18 -12.59 -21.86 -3.92
N SER A 19 -11.45 -21.18 -3.79
CA SER A 19 -11.23 -20.17 -2.74
C SER A 19 -12.03 -18.88 -2.98
N ILE A 20 -12.19 -18.47 -4.25
CA ILE A 20 -13.06 -17.34 -4.62
C ILE A 20 -14.52 -17.69 -4.33
N ASP A 21 -14.98 -18.90 -4.67
CA ASP A 21 -16.34 -19.35 -4.40
C ASP A 21 -16.66 -19.26 -2.90
N VAL A 22 -15.72 -19.69 -2.05
CA VAL A 22 -15.82 -19.55 -0.59
C VAL A 22 -15.98 -18.09 -0.17
N LEU A 23 -15.16 -17.17 -0.70
CA LEU A 23 -15.25 -15.74 -0.37
C LEU A 23 -16.58 -15.13 -0.83
N VAL A 24 -17.04 -15.48 -2.03
CA VAL A 24 -18.31 -15.00 -2.60
C VAL A 24 -19.49 -15.46 -1.74
N GLU A 25 -19.53 -16.74 -1.36
CA GLU A 25 -20.58 -17.26 -0.46
C GLU A 25 -20.52 -16.61 0.92
N ALA A 26 -19.32 -16.50 1.51
CA ALA A 26 -19.12 -15.88 2.81
C ALA A 26 -19.49 -14.39 2.83
N GLY A 27 -19.39 -13.70 1.70
CA GLY A 27 -19.78 -12.28 1.55
C GLY A 27 -21.28 -12.04 1.40
N LYS A 28 -22.09 -13.05 1.07
CA LYS A 28 -23.54 -12.89 0.84
C LYS A 28 -24.29 -12.25 2.02
N PRO A 29 -24.07 -12.65 3.30
CA PRO A 29 -24.73 -12.03 4.44
C PRO A 29 -24.38 -10.56 4.63
N TYR A 30 -23.28 -10.10 4.04
CA TYR A 30 -22.72 -8.76 4.23
C TYR A 30 -22.80 -7.91 2.97
N SER A 31 -23.85 -8.12 2.17
CA SER A 31 -24.09 -7.39 0.91
C SER A 31 -22.92 -7.46 -0.08
N GLY A 32 -22.19 -8.58 -0.08
CA GLY A 32 -21.07 -8.85 -0.97
C GLY A 32 -19.69 -8.50 -0.42
N LEU A 33 -19.57 -7.87 0.75
CA LEU A 33 -18.28 -7.60 1.39
C LEU A 33 -17.67 -8.89 1.97
N PHE A 34 -16.39 -9.13 1.72
CA PHE A 34 -15.70 -10.34 2.16
C PHE A 34 -15.22 -10.21 3.62
N PRO A 35 -15.53 -11.19 4.49
CA PRO A 35 -14.94 -11.26 5.81
C PRO A 35 -13.42 -11.45 5.75
N SER A 36 -12.69 -10.66 6.52
CA SER A 36 -11.22 -10.70 6.57
C SER A 36 -10.65 -11.97 7.22
N MET A 37 -11.48 -12.71 7.96
CA MET A 37 -11.10 -13.94 8.64
C MET A 37 -12.23 -14.97 8.56
N LEU A 38 -11.92 -16.12 7.97
CA LEU A 38 -12.83 -17.25 7.85
C LEU A 38 -12.27 -18.46 8.62
N ASP A 39 -13.19 -19.24 9.17
CA ASP A 39 -12.91 -20.60 9.63
C ASP A 39 -12.73 -21.52 8.41
N LEU A 40 -11.63 -22.27 8.37
CA LEU A 40 -11.27 -23.09 7.21
C LEU A 40 -12.13 -24.35 7.04
N GLU A 41 -12.85 -24.79 8.09
CA GLU A 41 -13.71 -25.98 8.02
C GLU A 41 -15.13 -25.61 7.65
N THR A 42 -15.64 -24.51 8.21
CA THR A 42 -17.03 -24.07 8.07
C THR A 42 -17.22 -22.98 7.02
N HIS A 43 -16.13 -22.34 6.58
CA HIS A 43 -16.12 -21.21 5.64
C HIS A 43 -16.95 -20.00 6.12
N ARG A 44 -17.15 -19.88 7.44
CA ARG A 44 -17.90 -18.77 8.06
C ARG A 44 -16.93 -17.76 8.65
N MET A 45 -17.36 -16.50 8.73
CA MET A 45 -16.61 -15.47 9.46
C MET A 45 -16.38 -15.92 10.91
N LEU A 46 -15.15 -15.78 11.38
CA LEU A 46 -14.83 -16.06 12.77
C LEU A 46 -15.60 -15.12 13.71
N THR A 47 -16.12 -15.66 14.81
CA THR A 47 -16.77 -14.89 15.88
C THR A 47 -15.84 -14.55 17.02
N GLU A 48 -14.67 -15.19 17.06
CA GLU A 48 -13.60 -14.95 18.02
C GLU A 48 -12.31 -14.61 17.28
N LEU A 49 -11.57 -13.62 17.76
CA LEU A 49 -10.32 -13.18 17.16
C LEU A 49 -9.22 -14.20 17.51
N PRO A 50 -8.63 -14.94 16.55
CA PRO A 50 -7.53 -15.86 16.87
C PRO A 50 -6.31 -15.07 17.35
N PRO A 51 -5.35 -15.68 18.06
CA PRO A 51 -4.11 -15.00 18.42
C PRO A 51 -3.38 -14.48 17.16
N PRO A 52 -2.63 -13.37 17.24
CA PRO A 52 -1.86 -12.89 16.11
C PRO A 52 -0.79 -13.91 15.74
N ILE A 53 -0.56 -14.10 14.44
CA ILE A 53 0.58 -14.89 13.97
C ILE A 53 1.88 -14.12 14.22
N HIS A 54 3.01 -14.83 14.29
CA HIS A 54 4.30 -14.22 14.52
C HIS A 54 4.60 -13.10 13.49
N GLY A 55 4.92 -11.90 13.97
CA GLY A 55 5.20 -10.74 13.12
C GLY A 55 4.00 -9.87 12.75
N GLN A 56 2.76 -10.34 13.00
CA GLN A 56 1.54 -9.54 12.83
C GLN A 56 1.21 -8.79 14.11
N ARG A 57 0.83 -7.51 14.01
CA ARG A 57 0.35 -6.73 15.17
C ARG A 57 -1.16 -6.84 15.31
N MET A 58 -1.64 -6.76 16.55
CA MET A 58 -3.09 -6.71 16.83
C MET A 58 -3.77 -5.52 16.15
N GLY A 59 -3.06 -4.39 16.07
CA GLY A 59 -3.53 -3.16 15.44
C GLY A 59 -3.61 -3.18 13.91
N ASP A 60 -3.31 -4.31 13.25
CA ASP A 60 -3.29 -4.43 11.78
C ASP A 60 -4.34 -5.43 11.26
N ARG A 61 -5.34 -5.75 12.08
CA ARG A 61 -6.30 -6.82 11.83
C ARG A 61 -7.69 -6.26 11.64
N ALA A 62 -8.33 -6.62 10.52
CA ALA A 62 -9.65 -6.12 10.14
C ALA A 62 -10.80 -6.98 10.70
N PHE A 63 -10.79 -7.31 11.99
CA PHE A 63 -11.76 -8.23 12.61
C PHE A 63 -12.81 -7.50 13.45
N PRO A 64 -14.09 -7.91 13.42
CA PRO A 64 -14.76 -8.82 12.47
C PRO A 64 -15.30 -8.02 11.27
N GLY A 65 -14.44 -7.78 10.28
CA GLY A 65 -14.67 -6.79 9.24
C GLY A 65 -14.20 -7.17 7.85
N SER A 66 -14.33 -6.23 6.91
CA SER A 66 -13.86 -6.29 5.53
C SER A 66 -12.97 -5.09 5.23
N ASN A 67 -11.89 -5.28 4.47
CA ASN A 67 -10.93 -4.23 4.19
C ASN A 67 -10.57 -4.25 2.70
N LEU A 68 -11.12 -3.29 1.94
CA LEU A 68 -10.91 -3.21 0.49
C LEU A 68 -9.43 -3.17 0.09
N MET A 69 -8.55 -2.59 0.92
CA MET A 69 -7.12 -2.56 0.62
C MET A 69 -6.46 -3.95 0.70
N HIS A 70 -7.05 -4.89 1.46
CA HIS A 70 -6.64 -6.29 1.49
C HIS A 70 -7.27 -7.05 0.31
N ASP A 71 -8.53 -6.76 0.01
CA ASP A 71 -9.33 -7.54 -0.93
C ASP A 71 -9.10 -7.17 -2.42
N GLN A 72 -8.45 -6.04 -2.70
CA GLN A 72 -8.27 -5.54 -4.08
C GLN A 72 -7.66 -6.56 -5.05
N HIS A 73 -6.74 -7.43 -4.60
CA HIS A 73 -6.07 -8.39 -5.48
C HIS A 73 -6.98 -9.55 -5.86
N VAL A 74 -7.75 -10.08 -4.90
CA VAL A 74 -8.75 -11.11 -5.22
C VAL A 74 -9.83 -10.54 -6.14
N LEU A 75 -10.25 -9.29 -5.91
CA LEU A 75 -11.20 -8.60 -6.80
C LEU A 75 -10.62 -8.44 -8.22
N LYS A 76 -9.34 -8.10 -8.37
CA LYS A 76 -8.69 -8.04 -9.70
C LYS A 76 -8.61 -9.41 -10.37
N ILE A 77 -8.33 -10.47 -9.62
CA ILE A 77 -8.34 -11.85 -10.11
C ILE A 77 -9.74 -12.22 -10.60
N MET A 78 -10.79 -11.91 -9.83
CA MET A 78 -12.18 -12.16 -10.21
C MET A 78 -12.56 -11.49 -11.55
N TYR A 79 -12.15 -10.23 -11.75
CA TYR A 79 -12.34 -9.54 -13.04
C TYR A 79 -11.55 -10.15 -14.20
N THR A 80 -10.42 -10.79 -13.92
CA THR A 80 -9.52 -11.37 -14.93
C THR A 80 -9.97 -12.77 -15.33
N LEU A 81 -10.43 -13.57 -14.37
CA LEU A 81 -10.95 -14.91 -14.64
C LEU A 81 -12.27 -14.87 -15.40
N ASP A 82 -13.15 -13.91 -15.07
CA ASP A 82 -14.43 -13.66 -15.74
C ASP A 82 -15.28 -14.93 -15.95
N ARG A 83 -15.30 -15.79 -14.93
CA ARG A 83 -16.06 -17.04 -14.87
C ARG A 83 -17.15 -16.96 -13.82
N ASP A 84 -18.23 -17.72 -14.02
CA ASP A 84 -19.20 -18.08 -12.98
C ASP A 84 -19.73 -16.91 -12.11
N GLY A 85 -19.95 -15.75 -12.73
CA GLY A 85 -20.48 -14.57 -12.03
C GLY A 85 -19.48 -13.87 -11.11
N TYR A 86 -18.18 -14.16 -11.20
CA TYR A 86 -17.13 -13.50 -10.41
C TYR A 86 -17.08 -12.00 -10.66
N ARG A 87 -17.23 -11.56 -11.91
CA ARG A 87 -17.34 -10.13 -12.23
C ARG A 87 -18.49 -9.47 -11.48
N ASP A 88 -19.66 -10.11 -11.46
CA ASP A 88 -20.83 -9.58 -10.75
C ASP A 88 -20.63 -9.58 -9.23
N ALA A 89 -19.93 -10.58 -8.68
CA ALA A 89 -19.60 -10.61 -7.27
C ALA A 89 -18.61 -9.51 -6.87
N ALA A 90 -17.57 -9.29 -7.68
CA ALA A 90 -16.63 -8.18 -7.49
C ALA A 90 -17.31 -6.82 -7.64
N ASP A 91 -18.20 -6.66 -8.63
CA ASP A 91 -19.00 -5.46 -8.81
C ASP A 91 -19.95 -5.24 -7.62
N ARG A 92 -20.59 -6.29 -7.06
CA ARG A 92 -21.39 -6.17 -5.83
C ARG A 92 -20.56 -5.70 -4.63
N TYR A 93 -19.38 -6.28 -4.41
CA TYR A 93 -18.46 -5.85 -3.36
C TYR A 93 -18.14 -4.36 -3.52
N LEU A 94 -17.66 -3.96 -4.70
CA LEU A 94 -17.14 -2.62 -4.93
C LEU A 94 -18.25 -1.57 -4.95
N HIS A 95 -19.42 -1.92 -5.47
CA HIS A 95 -20.61 -1.08 -5.39
C HIS A 95 -21.00 -0.87 -3.92
N ARG A 96 -21.14 -1.94 -3.12
CA ARG A 96 -21.48 -1.81 -1.70
C ARG A 96 -20.47 -0.93 -0.97
N PHE A 97 -19.18 -1.14 -1.19
CA PHE A 97 -18.14 -0.32 -0.59
C PHE A 97 -18.31 1.16 -1.00
N ALA A 98 -18.36 1.44 -2.30
CA ALA A 98 -18.42 2.79 -2.85
C ALA A 98 -19.69 3.58 -2.51
N THR A 99 -20.82 2.90 -2.28
CA THR A 99 -22.10 3.58 -2.01
C THR A 99 -22.49 3.59 -0.54
N HIS A 100 -21.88 2.75 0.29
CA HIS A 100 -22.26 2.60 1.70
C HIS A 100 -21.09 2.85 2.66
N CYS A 101 -19.94 2.21 2.43
CA CYS A 101 -18.82 2.25 3.36
C CYS A 101 -18.03 3.58 3.31
N THR A 102 -18.12 4.32 2.21
CA THR A 102 -17.32 5.53 1.96
C THR A 102 -17.94 6.84 2.45
N ASP A 103 -19.18 6.84 2.95
CA ASP A 103 -19.82 8.07 3.47
C ASP A 103 -19.34 8.38 4.90
N THR A 104 -18.04 8.58 5.05
CA THR A 104 -17.40 8.89 6.34
C THR A 104 -17.33 10.39 6.58
N VAL A 105 -17.11 10.79 7.85
CA VAL A 105 -17.10 12.20 8.27
C VAL A 105 -16.07 13.04 7.50
N THR A 106 -14.89 12.48 7.24
CA THR A 106 -13.79 13.14 6.51
C THR A 106 -13.76 12.82 5.02
N GLY A 107 -14.53 11.82 4.57
CA GLY A 107 -14.44 11.28 3.20
C GLY A 107 -13.33 10.25 3.02
N LEU A 108 -12.42 10.09 4.00
CA LEU A 108 -11.42 9.01 3.99
C LEU A 108 -12.10 7.66 4.14
N PHE A 109 -11.64 6.66 3.40
CA PHE A 109 -12.25 5.35 3.41
C PHE A 109 -11.85 4.56 4.66
N PRO A 110 -12.75 3.72 5.20
CA PRO A 110 -12.40 2.80 6.28
C PRO A 110 -11.69 1.58 5.70
N TRP A 111 -10.44 1.78 5.27
CA TRP A 111 -9.56 0.77 4.69
C TRP A 111 -8.10 1.00 5.12
N GLY A 112 -7.20 0.13 4.68
CA GLY A 112 -5.75 0.32 4.86
C GLY A 112 -5.21 -0.39 6.11
N GLU A 113 -4.16 0.14 6.74
CA GLU A 113 -3.45 -0.56 7.84
C GLU A 113 -4.33 -0.64 9.12
N HIS A 114 -5.12 0.41 9.39
CA HIS A 114 -5.74 0.62 10.71
C HIS A 114 -7.27 0.78 10.72
N ALA A 115 -7.89 0.86 9.55
CA ALA A 115 -9.32 1.03 9.40
C ALA A 115 -9.90 -0.06 8.49
N TYR A 116 -11.14 -0.43 8.75
CA TYR A 116 -11.88 -1.43 7.98
C TYR A 116 -13.39 -1.17 8.11
N TRP A 117 -14.22 -1.81 7.30
CA TRP A 117 -15.67 -1.81 7.51
C TRP A 117 -16.08 -2.96 8.44
N HIS A 118 -16.65 -2.64 9.59
CA HIS A 118 -17.09 -3.63 10.56
C HIS A 118 -18.38 -4.30 10.08
N LEU A 119 -18.34 -5.61 9.79
CA LEU A 119 -19.43 -6.29 9.06
C LEU A 119 -20.66 -6.55 9.92
N VAL A 120 -20.48 -6.77 11.23
CA VAL A 120 -21.61 -7.02 12.15
C VAL A 120 -22.31 -5.71 12.54
N GLU A 121 -21.54 -4.68 12.87
CA GLU A 121 -22.06 -3.39 13.34
C GLU A 121 -22.33 -2.39 12.20
N ASP A 122 -22.01 -2.76 10.96
CA ASP A 122 -22.18 -1.97 9.73
C ASP A 122 -21.71 -0.51 9.88
N ARG A 123 -20.46 -0.34 10.34
CA ARG A 123 -19.83 0.96 10.60
C ARG A 123 -18.33 0.93 10.36
N VAL A 124 -17.67 2.08 10.49
CA VAL A 124 -16.20 2.18 10.53
C VAL A 124 -15.65 1.37 11.72
N GLY A 125 -14.73 0.47 11.43
CA GLY A 125 -14.00 -0.37 12.37
C GLY A 125 -12.56 0.12 12.60
N ASP A 126 -12.04 -0.14 13.79
CA ASP A 126 -10.73 0.33 14.25
C ASP A 126 -9.90 -0.85 14.76
N SER A 127 -8.85 -1.22 14.03
CA SER A 127 -8.01 -2.36 14.39
C SER A 127 -7.16 -2.08 15.63
N HIS A 128 -6.81 -0.83 15.92
CA HIS A 128 -6.07 -0.50 17.15
C HIS A 128 -6.89 -0.79 18.41
N ARG A 129 -8.23 -0.71 18.34
CA ARG A 129 -9.10 -1.08 19.47
C ARG A 129 -9.09 -2.58 19.79
N LEU A 130 -8.62 -3.43 18.85
CA LEU A 130 -8.40 -4.84 19.13
C LEU A 130 -7.19 -5.06 20.05
N GLY A 131 -6.16 -4.21 19.94
CA GLY A 131 -4.97 -4.24 20.81
C GLY A 131 -5.11 -3.39 22.07
N ASP A 132 -5.90 -2.31 22.00
CA ASP A 132 -6.21 -1.43 23.12
C ASP A 132 -7.72 -1.11 23.17
N PRO A 133 -8.53 -1.94 23.85
CA PRO A 133 -9.97 -1.74 23.96
C PRO A 133 -10.37 -0.42 24.63
N LYS A 134 -9.44 0.24 25.35
CA LYS A 134 -9.68 1.52 26.03
C LYS A 134 -9.47 2.72 25.11
N LYS A 135 -8.91 2.53 23.92
CA LYS A 135 -8.74 3.60 22.92
C LYS A 135 -10.09 4.25 22.63
N GLU A 136 -10.07 5.57 22.63
CA GLU A 136 -11.25 6.42 22.52
C GLU A 136 -12.02 6.14 21.21
N PRO A 137 -13.36 5.93 21.25
CA PRO A 137 -14.18 5.77 20.05
C PRO A 137 -14.07 6.95 19.08
N GLY A 138 -14.23 6.69 17.78
CA GLY A 138 -14.16 7.73 16.74
C GLY A 138 -12.74 8.24 16.46
N THR A 139 -11.70 7.68 17.08
CA THR A 139 -10.29 8.01 16.76
C THR A 139 -9.70 7.06 15.71
N THR A 140 -10.54 6.40 14.92
CA THR A 140 -10.11 5.47 13.86
C THR A 140 -9.18 6.19 12.89
N LEU A 141 -8.03 5.59 12.60
CA LEU A 141 -7.01 6.18 11.75
C LEU A 141 -7.04 5.54 10.36
N HIS A 142 -7.12 6.38 9.34
CA HIS A 142 -6.79 6.02 7.97
C HIS A 142 -5.27 5.95 7.82
N ASP A 143 -4.78 4.91 7.14
CA ASP A 143 -3.38 4.75 6.74
C ASP A 143 -3.34 3.91 5.45
N HIS A 144 -2.75 4.43 4.37
CA HIS A 144 -2.53 3.60 3.20
C HIS A 144 -1.56 2.47 3.53
N LEU A 145 -2.09 1.24 3.53
CA LEU A 145 -1.25 0.05 3.56
C LEU A 145 -0.34 0.00 2.32
N ARG A 146 -0.91 0.37 1.15
CA ARG A 146 -0.23 0.42 -0.15
C ARG A 146 -0.92 1.37 -1.13
N GLN A 147 -0.31 1.55 -2.30
CA GLN A 147 -0.91 2.29 -3.41
C GLN A 147 -2.17 1.59 -3.90
N ALA A 148 -3.28 2.32 -3.97
CA ALA A 148 -4.48 1.85 -4.63
C ALA A 148 -4.25 1.88 -6.16
N PRO A 149 -4.52 0.78 -6.87
CA PRO A 149 -4.29 0.71 -8.30
C PRO A 149 -5.34 1.53 -9.07
N VAL A 150 -4.96 2.12 -10.20
CA VAL A 150 -5.85 2.97 -11.03
C VAL A 150 -7.17 2.27 -11.39
N TRP A 151 -7.15 0.98 -11.73
CA TRP A 151 -8.38 0.23 -12.06
C TRP A 151 -9.40 0.21 -10.91
N LEU A 152 -8.92 0.23 -9.66
CA LEU A 152 -9.79 0.24 -8.49
C LEU A 152 -10.46 1.61 -8.37
N TRP A 153 -9.70 2.69 -8.54
CA TRP A 153 -10.24 4.04 -8.60
C TRP A 153 -11.25 4.21 -9.74
N GLU A 154 -11.01 3.64 -10.92
CA GLU A 154 -11.96 3.63 -12.03
C GLU A 154 -13.29 2.96 -11.67
N LYS A 155 -13.22 1.80 -11.01
CA LYS A 155 -14.42 1.09 -10.55
C LYS A 155 -15.19 1.87 -9.49
N LEU A 156 -14.51 2.38 -8.47
CA LEU A 156 -15.14 3.18 -7.42
C LEU A 156 -15.78 4.45 -8.00
N TYR A 157 -15.09 5.13 -8.92
CA TYR A 157 -15.63 6.31 -9.62
C TYR A 157 -16.86 5.97 -10.46
N ALA A 158 -16.85 4.84 -11.17
CA ALA A 158 -17.99 4.42 -11.98
C ALA A 158 -19.24 4.14 -11.13
N PHE A 159 -19.09 3.61 -9.92
CA PHE A 159 -20.20 3.35 -9.00
C PHE A 159 -20.64 4.60 -8.23
N ASN A 160 -19.68 5.40 -7.75
CA ASN A 160 -19.96 6.63 -7.01
C ASN A 160 -18.84 7.66 -7.23
N PRO A 161 -18.97 8.56 -8.23
CA PRO A 161 -17.97 9.60 -8.49
C PRO A 161 -17.65 10.45 -7.25
N ARG A 162 -18.65 10.70 -6.41
CA ARG A 162 -18.51 11.56 -5.23
C ARG A 162 -17.66 10.92 -4.14
N CYS A 163 -17.60 9.59 -4.02
CA CYS A 163 -16.75 8.96 -3.01
C CYS A 163 -15.26 9.17 -3.30
N VAL A 164 -14.86 9.09 -4.57
CA VAL A 164 -13.47 9.33 -4.98
C VAL A 164 -13.09 10.80 -4.78
N GLU A 165 -13.97 11.73 -5.14
CA GLU A 165 -13.74 13.15 -4.89
C GLU A 165 -13.60 13.46 -3.40
N ARG A 166 -14.50 12.93 -2.56
CA ARG A 166 -14.45 13.11 -1.10
C ARG A 166 -13.23 12.46 -0.47
N PHE A 167 -12.76 11.33 -1.00
CA PHE A 167 -11.51 10.72 -0.56
C PHE A 167 -10.34 11.66 -0.80
N ALA A 168 -10.22 12.21 -2.01
CA ALA A 168 -9.18 13.15 -2.37
C ALA A 168 -9.24 14.46 -1.56
N GLU A 169 -10.44 14.96 -1.24
CA GLU A 169 -10.65 16.04 -0.27
C GLU A 169 -10.14 15.65 1.13
N GLY A 170 -10.50 14.45 1.59
CA GLY A 170 -10.15 13.91 2.90
C GLY A 170 -8.65 13.71 3.11
N LEU A 171 -7.87 13.51 2.04
CA LEU A 171 -6.41 13.42 2.14
C LEU A 171 -5.76 14.69 2.73
N ASP A 172 -6.45 15.82 2.74
CA ASP A 172 -5.97 17.04 3.41
C ASP A 172 -5.83 16.87 4.94
N TYR A 173 -6.56 15.94 5.56
CA TYR A 173 -6.42 15.63 6.98
C TYR A 173 -5.12 14.89 7.33
N HIS A 174 -4.34 14.45 6.32
CA HIS A 174 -2.99 13.92 6.53
C HIS A 174 -1.93 15.01 6.70
N TYR A 175 -2.27 16.29 6.56
CA TYR A 175 -1.40 17.36 7.03
C TYR A 175 -1.61 17.60 8.53
N LYS A 176 -0.53 17.88 9.25
CA LYS A 176 -0.60 18.29 10.65
C LYS A 176 -0.88 19.78 10.77
N ASP A 177 -1.44 20.17 11.91
CA ASP A 177 -1.58 21.59 12.24
C ASP A 177 -0.24 22.21 12.66
N GLY A 178 -0.11 23.51 12.37
CA GLY A 178 1.06 24.31 12.72
C GLY A 178 2.08 24.48 11.58
N ALA A 179 3.23 25.08 11.95
CA ALA A 179 4.34 25.36 11.05
C ALA A 179 5.66 24.77 11.59
N PRO A 180 6.60 24.36 10.72
CA PRO A 180 6.47 24.21 9.27
C PRO A 180 5.41 23.14 8.89
N ARG A 181 4.91 23.21 7.65
CA ARG A 181 3.96 22.23 7.13
C ARG A 181 4.60 20.85 7.16
N GLU A 182 3.93 19.89 7.78
CA GLU A 182 4.35 18.50 7.95
C GLU A 182 3.16 17.63 7.60
N TYR A 183 3.36 16.55 6.84
CA TYR A 183 2.31 15.55 6.63
C TYR A 183 2.59 14.31 7.49
N ILE A 184 1.63 13.39 7.55
CA ILE A 184 1.71 12.14 8.30
C ILE A 184 0.93 11.06 7.57
N ARG A 185 1.36 9.81 7.73
CA ARG A 185 0.63 8.65 7.17
C ARG A 185 -0.75 8.39 7.80
N HIS A 186 -1.09 9.08 8.88
CA HIS A 186 -2.30 8.88 9.68
C HIS A 186 -3.23 10.08 9.61
N ALA A 187 -4.53 9.84 9.49
CA ALA A 187 -5.57 10.86 9.62
C ALA A 187 -6.83 10.24 10.21
N HIS A 188 -7.67 11.04 10.89
CA HIS A 188 -8.93 10.52 11.42
C HIS A 188 -9.95 10.26 10.31
N VAL A 189 -10.63 9.10 10.37
CA VAL A 189 -11.74 8.77 9.47
C VAL A 189 -13.04 9.45 9.94
N GLU A 190 -13.22 9.52 11.25
CA GLU A 190 -14.49 9.90 11.88
C GLU A 190 -14.48 11.31 12.51
N ARG A 191 -13.34 12.03 12.44
CA ARG A 191 -13.17 13.38 13.02
C ARG A 191 -12.56 14.34 12.02
N ARG A 192 -13.13 15.53 11.91
CA ARG A 192 -12.58 16.64 11.09
C ARG A 192 -11.49 17.40 11.83
N GLU A 193 -10.51 16.65 12.31
CA GLU A 193 -9.41 17.13 13.13
C GLU A 193 -8.11 16.60 12.53
N ARG A 194 -7.11 17.47 12.42
CA ARG A 194 -5.76 17.08 12.04
C ARG A 194 -4.99 16.65 13.28
N LEU A 195 -4.06 15.74 13.10
CA LEU A 195 -3.23 15.27 14.20
C LEU A 195 -2.21 16.34 14.60
N ASP A 196 -1.98 16.43 15.91
CA ASP A 196 -0.94 17.27 16.48
C ASP A 196 0.45 16.81 16.07
N ARG A 197 1.38 17.76 16.11
CA ARG A 197 2.79 17.49 15.85
C ARG A 197 3.44 16.74 17.03
N GLY A 198 3.48 15.42 16.93
CA GLY A 198 4.21 14.54 17.86
C GLY A 198 5.74 14.64 17.78
N PRO A 199 6.49 13.81 18.52
CA PRO A 199 7.97 13.82 18.53
C PRO A 199 8.59 13.31 17.21
N GLU A 200 7.86 12.48 16.46
CA GLU A 200 8.25 12.00 15.14
C GLU A 200 7.31 12.56 14.06
N SER A 201 7.80 12.69 12.83
CA SER A 201 6.98 13.16 11.71
C SER A 201 6.06 12.06 11.15
N THR A 202 6.56 10.83 11.04
CA THR A 202 5.86 9.69 10.39
C THR A 202 5.31 10.02 8.99
N ASP A 203 6.03 10.89 8.29
CA ASP A 203 5.91 11.22 6.88
C ASP A 203 6.80 10.27 6.07
N PHE A 204 6.25 9.14 5.65
CA PHE A 204 7.02 8.17 4.87
C PHE A 204 6.94 8.53 3.38
N PRO A 205 8.06 8.63 2.63
CA PRO A 205 8.05 9.02 1.21
C PRO A 205 7.04 8.26 0.35
N ARG A 206 6.88 6.96 0.59
CA ARG A 206 5.93 6.10 -0.14
C ARG A 206 4.49 6.62 -0.04
N HIS A 207 4.06 7.08 1.14
CA HIS A 207 2.71 7.60 1.36
C HIS A 207 2.48 8.91 0.61
N GLY A 208 3.51 9.75 0.52
CA GLY A 208 3.46 10.95 -0.33
C GLY A 208 3.21 10.59 -1.79
N GLY A 209 3.81 9.49 -2.26
CA GLY A 209 3.55 8.94 -3.60
C GLY A 209 2.11 8.45 -3.78
N PHE A 210 1.59 7.70 -2.80
CA PHE A 210 0.21 7.21 -2.83
C PHE A 210 -0.79 8.36 -2.97
N TYR A 211 -0.64 9.40 -2.13
CA TYR A 211 -1.53 10.57 -2.17
C TYR A 211 -1.43 11.34 -3.48
N ILE A 212 -0.22 11.44 -4.08
CA ILE A 212 -0.04 12.05 -5.41
C ILE A 212 -0.85 11.30 -6.47
N LEU A 213 -0.83 9.96 -6.47
CA LEU A 213 -1.60 9.19 -7.44
C LEU A 213 -3.11 9.36 -7.23
N ASP A 214 -3.57 9.34 -5.97
CA ASP A 214 -4.99 9.50 -5.64
C ASP A 214 -5.50 10.89 -6.05
N TRP A 215 -4.74 11.95 -5.75
CA TRP A 215 -5.05 13.31 -6.23
C TRP A 215 -4.96 13.42 -7.75
N ALA A 216 -4.01 12.76 -8.40
CA ALA A 216 -3.89 12.77 -9.86
C ALA A 216 -5.14 12.15 -10.51
N PHE A 217 -5.61 11.02 -10.00
CA PHE A 217 -6.85 10.40 -10.48
C PHE A 217 -8.06 11.33 -10.29
N ALA A 218 -8.25 11.85 -9.07
CA ALA A 218 -9.36 12.78 -8.80
C ALA A 218 -9.27 14.05 -9.66
N CYS A 219 -8.07 14.59 -9.88
CA CYS A 219 -7.83 15.74 -10.75
C CYS A 219 -8.24 15.48 -12.19
N VAL A 220 -7.87 14.32 -12.76
CA VAL A 220 -8.23 13.98 -14.14
C VAL A 220 -9.75 13.89 -14.31
N LYS A 221 -10.45 13.33 -13.32
CA LYS A 221 -11.91 13.17 -13.37
C LYS A 221 -12.68 14.46 -13.13
N THR A 222 -12.21 15.32 -12.22
CA THR A 222 -12.95 16.51 -11.76
C THR A 222 -12.44 17.84 -12.32
N ARG A 223 -11.21 17.87 -12.85
CA ARG A 223 -10.48 19.07 -13.28
C ARG A 223 -10.31 20.15 -12.20
N ARG A 224 -10.37 19.74 -10.94
CA ARG A 224 -10.23 20.62 -9.78
C ARG A 224 -8.78 21.06 -9.55
N GLU A 225 -8.55 22.37 -9.53
CA GLU A 225 -7.22 22.95 -9.35
C GLU A 225 -6.62 22.75 -7.96
N ASP A 226 -7.44 22.57 -6.93
CA ASP A 226 -6.95 22.32 -5.58
C ASP A 226 -6.22 20.97 -5.48
N PHE A 227 -6.65 19.94 -6.20
CA PHE A 227 -5.91 18.68 -6.30
C PHE A 227 -4.56 18.85 -6.99
N LEU A 228 -4.48 19.65 -8.06
CA LEU A 228 -3.18 20.00 -8.68
C LEU A 228 -2.25 20.73 -7.70
N ARG A 229 -2.79 21.63 -6.87
CA ARG A 229 -2.00 22.30 -5.83
C ARG A 229 -1.50 21.34 -4.76
N GLN A 230 -2.29 20.34 -4.36
CA GLN A 230 -1.85 19.32 -3.40
C GLN A 230 -0.73 18.46 -3.99
N ILE A 231 -0.83 18.05 -5.26
CA ILE A 231 0.25 17.31 -5.96
C ILE A 231 1.54 18.13 -5.95
N ARG A 232 1.50 19.41 -6.33
CA ARG A 232 2.69 20.28 -6.31
C ARG A 232 3.27 20.44 -4.91
N THR A 233 2.41 20.62 -3.91
CA THR A 233 2.82 20.72 -2.51
C THR A 233 3.57 19.48 -2.06
N MET A 234 3.05 18.29 -2.35
CA MET A 234 3.68 17.03 -1.95
C MET A 234 4.99 16.76 -2.72
N LEU A 235 5.04 17.12 -4.01
CA LEU A 235 6.26 17.07 -4.78
C LEU A 235 7.36 17.92 -4.13
N ASP A 236 7.03 19.16 -3.75
CA ASP A 236 7.98 20.09 -3.14
C ASP A 236 8.36 19.72 -1.71
N TYR A 237 7.49 19.01 -0.99
CA TYR A 237 7.78 18.52 0.36
C TYR A 237 9.04 17.65 0.40
N TRP A 238 9.11 16.59 -0.41
CA TRP A 238 10.23 15.64 -0.35
C TRP A 238 11.49 16.10 -1.07
N TRP A 239 11.36 17.04 -2.00
CA TRP A 239 12.47 17.48 -2.82
C TRP A 239 13.70 17.93 -1.99
N PRO A 240 13.59 18.82 -0.98
CA PRO A 240 14.76 19.25 -0.19
C PRO A 240 15.31 18.16 0.76
N HIS A 241 14.58 17.08 0.99
CA HIS A 241 14.96 16.05 1.98
C HIS A 241 15.84 14.94 1.41
N ARG A 242 16.06 14.91 0.09
CA ARG A 242 16.99 13.98 -0.55
C ARG A 242 18.46 14.29 -0.20
N ASP A 243 19.31 13.29 -0.28
CA ASP A 243 20.76 13.49 -0.30
C ASP A 243 21.28 13.85 -1.71
N ALA A 244 22.59 13.95 -1.86
CA ALA A 244 23.21 14.31 -3.14
C ALA A 244 22.99 13.26 -4.24
N ALA A 245 22.80 11.98 -3.87
CA ALA A 245 22.56 10.90 -4.81
C ALA A 245 21.08 10.76 -5.17
N GLY A 246 20.18 11.35 -4.37
CA GLY A 246 18.73 11.30 -4.58
C GLY A 246 18.01 10.37 -3.62
N LEU A 247 18.67 9.79 -2.62
CA LEU A 247 18.02 8.97 -1.60
C LEU A 247 17.26 9.83 -0.59
N LEU A 248 16.10 9.34 -0.16
CA LEU A 248 15.26 9.98 0.84
C LEU A 248 15.44 9.35 2.22
N LEU A 249 15.33 10.18 3.25
CA LEU A 249 15.19 9.73 4.64
C LEU A 249 13.94 8.88 4.82
N SER A 250 13.96 8.01 5.82
CA SER A 250 12.77 7.23 6.22
C SER A 250 11.61 8.09 6.68
N LYS A 251 11.92 9.21 7.35
CA LYS A 251 11.00 10.24 7.82
C LYS A 251 11.81 11.50 8.10
N THR A 252 11.23 12.68 7.94
CA THR A 252 12.00 13.95 8.05
C THR A 252 12.43 14.28 9.47
N ARG A 253 11.68 13.81 10.48
CA ARG A 253 11.97 14.04 11.89
C ARG A 253 11.87 12.74 12.68
N CYS A 254 13.00 12.33 13.25
CA CYS A 254 13.13 11.12 14.04
C CYS A 254 14.08 11.36 15.23
N PRO A 255 13.70 11.01 16.47
CA PRO A 255 14.56 11.10 17.65
C PRO A 255 15.85 10.31 17.47
N GLU A 256 16.95 10.82 18.02
CA GLU A 256 18.26 10.16 18.03
C GLU A 256 18.24 8.76 18.67
N THR A 257 17.31 8.55 19.60
CA THR A 257 17.10 7.25 20.25
C THR A 257 16.60 6.16 19.30
N SER A 258 16.10 6.52 18.12
CA SER A 258 15.66 5.57 17.11
C SER A 258 16.84 5.13 16.24
N ALA A 259 17.69 4.26 16.79
CA ALA A 259 18.96 3.87 16.17
C ALA A 259 18.81 3.40 14.71
N LEU A 260 17.70 2.74 14.35
CA LEU A 260 17.47 2.21 13.00
C LEU A 260 16.99 3.26 11.99
N MET A 261 16.33 4.33 12.43
CA MET A 261 15.66 5.28 11.53
C MET A 261 16.25 6.69 11.59
N HIS A 262 16.93 7.04 12.68
CA HIS A 262 17.55 8.34 12.82
C HIS A 262 18.65 8.54 11.77
N ASN A 263 18.53 9.62 11.00
CA ASN A 263 19.42 9.97 9.89
C ASN A 263 19.67 8.80 8.90
N ALA A 264 18.65 7.95 8.69
CA ALA A 264 18.72 6.80 7.81
C ALA A 264 17.92 7.02 6.53
N ASN A 265 18.61 6.91 5.39
CA ASN A 265 18.00 6.82 4.08
C ASN A 265 17.30 5.48 3.90
N THR A 266 16.25 5.46 3.09
CA THR A 266 15.47 4.26 2.77
C THR A 266 15.33 4.09 1.25
N PRO A 267 16.21 3.29 0.63
CA PRO A 267 16.11 3.01 -0.80
C PRO A 267 14.72 2.48 -1.22
N PRO A 268 14.07 1.55 -0.50
CA PRO A 268 12.76 1.05 -0.88
C PRO A 268 11.64 2.10 -0.92
N GLN A 269 11.58 3.02 0.05
CA GLN A 269 10.55 4.07 0.01
C GLN A 269 10.87 5.15 -1.02
N THR A 270 12.15 5.39 -1.29
CA THR A 270 12.61 6.30 -2.35
C THR A 270 12.14 5.81 -3.72
N VAL A 271 12.38 4.54 -4.04
CA VAL A 271 11.96 3.95 -5.33
C VAL A 271 10.44 3.79 -5.40
N SER A 272 9.76 3.54 -4.27
CA SER A 272 8.29 3.53 -4.21
C SER A 272 7.69 4.89 -4.58
N LEU A 273 8.23 5.99 -4.06
CA LEU A 273 7.79 7.34 -4.45
C LEU A 273 8.03 7.56 -5.94
N ALA A 274 9.19 7.16 -6.46
CA ALA A 274 9.51 7.29 -7.89
C ALA A 274 8.47 6.57 -8.79
N ALA A 275 8.07 5.36 -8.42
CA ALA A 275 7.03 4.61 -9.14
C ALA A 275 5.70 5.38 -9.15
N SER A 276 5.24 5.88 -8.00
CA SER A 276 4.01 6.67 -7.91
C SER A 276 4.06 7.94 -8.77
N LEU A 277 5.23 8.61 -8.82
CA LEU A 277 5.41 9.80 -9.66
C LEU A 277 5.30 9.47 -11.16
N LEU A 278 5.83 8.34 -11.61
CA LEU A 278 5.73 7.92 -13.00
C LEU A 278 4.30 7.53 -13.37
N GLU A 279 3.63 6.72 -12.53
CA GLU A 279 2.23 6.33 -12.76
C GLU A 279 1.30 7.55 -12.77
N ALA A 280 1.48 8.47 -11.82
CA ALA A 280 0.68 9.69 -11.78
C ALA A 280 0.99 10.64 -12.96
N ALA A 281 2.23 10.67 -13.46
CA ALA A 281 2.58 11.44 -14.65
C ALA A 281 1.91 10.88 -15.91
N GLU A 282 1.84 9.56 -16.07
CA GLU A 282 1.10 8.89 -17.16
C GLU A 282 -0.41 9.18 -17.07
N LEU A 283 -0.99 9.13 -15.87
CA LEU A 283 -2.40 9.45 -15.67
C LEU A 283 -2.74 10.91 -16.04
N LEU A 284 -1.77 11.82 -15.85
CA LEU A 284 -1.92 13.25 -16.10
C LEU A 284 -1.62 13.69 -17.53
N ASP A 285 -1.52 12.80 -18.54
CA ASP A 285 -1.07 13.07 -19.93
C ASP A 285 -1.84 14.14 -20.75
N GLY A 286 -2.78 14.87 -20.14
CA GLY A 286 -3.42 16.08 -20.71
C GLY A 286 -3.37 17.31 -19.78
N SER A 287 -2.57 17.25 -18.73
CA SER A 287 -2.34 18.33 -17.75
C SER A 287 -1.16 19.21 -18.16
N PRO A 288 -0.85 20.32 -17.46
CA PRO A 288 0.25 21.21 -17.82
C PRO A 288 1.58 20.42 -17.98
N PRO A 289 2.23 20.46 -19.17
CA PRO A 289 3.42 19.66 -19.46
C PRO A 289 4.53 19.83 -18.43
N GLU A 290 4.69 21.05 -17.88
CA GLU A 290 5.68 21.35 -16.85
C GLU A 290 5.54 20.50 -15.57
N LEU A 291 4.31 20.13 -15.18
CA LEU A 291 4.09 19.27 -14.01
C LEU A 291 4.52 17.83 -14.30
N ILE A 292 4.14 17.32 -15.47
CA ILE A 292 4.47 15.95 -15.92
C ILE A 292 5.98 15.80 -16.05
N ASP A 293 6.64 16.77 -16.69
CA ASP A 293 8.09 16.80 -16.85
C ASP A 293 8.81 16.90 -15.49
N LEU A 294 8.27 17.70 -14.56
CA LEU A 294 8.79 17.78 -13.21
C LEU A 294 8.69 16.44 -12.48
N MET A 295 7.55 15.75 -12.57
CA MET A 295 7.33 14.44 -11.95
C MET A 295 8.31 13.40 -12.50
N ARG A 296 8.43 13.28 -13.82
CA ARG A 296 9.38 12.38 -14.49
C ARG A 296 10.83 12.70 -14.11
N LYS A 297 11.21 13.99 -14.10
CA LYS A 297 12.54 14.43 -13.69
C LYS A 297 12.85 14.05 -12.24
N ARG A 298 11.93 14.30 -11.32
CA ARG A 298 12.13 13.98 -9.89
C ARG A 298 12.15 12.46 -9.67
N ALA A 299 11.29 11.71 -10.36
CA ALA A 299 11.32 10.25 -10.34
C ALA A 299 12.68 9.71 -10.80
N GLY A 300 13.24 10.24 -11.90
CA GLY A 300 14.58 9.87 -12.38
C GLY A 300 15.66 10.07 -11.32
N VAL A 301 15.64 11.20 -10.59
CA VAL A 301 16.58 11.44 -9.48
C VAL A 301 16.42 10.43 -8.35
N TYR A 302 15.19 10.05 -8.00
CA TYR A 302 14.94 9.04 -6.97
C TYR A 302 15.35 7.62 -7.41
N ILE A 303 15.20 7.30 -8.70
CA ILE A 303 15.67 6.05 -9.29
C ILE A 303 17.21 5.98 -9.24
N GLU A 304 17.92 7.04 -9.61
CA GLU A 304 19.38 7.10 -9.45
C GLU A 304 19.79 6.96 -7.99
N GLY A 305 19.09 7.63 -7.08
CA GLY A 305 19.30 7.47 -5.64
C GLY A 305 19.20 6.02 -5.20
N PHE A 306 18.11 5.34 -5.55
CA PHE A 306 17.92 3.91 -5.27
C PHE A 306 19.05 3.05 -5.86
N LEU A 307 19.40 3.24 -7.13
CA LEU A 307 20.46 2.44 -7.79
C LEU A 307 21.86 2.73 -7.23
N SER A 308 22.08 3.92 -6.65
CA SER A 308 23.34 4.34 -6.03
C SER A 308 23.50 3.92 -4.57
N ALA A 309 22.42 3.46 -3.93
CA ALA A 309 22.47 2.93 -2.58
C ALA A 309 23.47 1.76 -2.50
N PRO A 310 24.03 1.45 -1.32
CA PRO A 310 25.13 0.48 -1.14
C PRO A 310 24.66 -0.98 -1.27
N HIS A 311 23.86 -1.28 -2.29
CA HIS A 311 23.49 -2.62 -2.71
C HIS A 311 24.74 -3.36 -3.22
N ASP A 312 24.75 -4.67 -3.00
CA ASP A 312 25.60 -5.60 -3.75
C ASP A 312 24.73 -6.77 -4.21
N PRO A 313 23.92 -6.57 -5.27
CA PRO A 313 22.96 -7.57 -5.72
C PRO A 313 23.60 -8.88 -6.18
N ASP A 314 24.86 -8.83 -6.65
CA ASP A 314 25.60 -10.01 -7.09
C ASP A 314 26.07 -10.85 -5.89
N ALA A 315 26.37 -10.20 -4.74
CA ALA A 315 26.59 -10.87 -3.45
C ALA A 315 25.30 -11.12 -2.64
N GLY A 316 24.13 -10.77 -3.15
CA GLY A 316 22.84 -10.94 -2.47
C GLY A 316 22.54 -9.91 -1.38
N VAL A 317 23.21 -8.75 -1.38
CA VAL A 317 22.98 -7.65 -0.45
C VAL A 317 22.01 -6.64 -1.06
N PHE A 318 20.82 -6.55 -0.49
CA PHE A 318 19.79 -5.59 -0.88
C PHE A 318 19.45 -4.70 0.31
N VAL A 319 19.78 -3.42 0.21
CA VAL A 319 19.71 -2.46 1.32
C VAL A 319 18.27 -2.00 1.55
N ALA A 320 17.79 -2.17 2.78
CA ALA A 320 16.51 -1.63 3.24
C ALA A 320 16.68 -0.24 3.88
N ALA A 321 17.80 -0.01 4.57
CA ALA A 321 18.18 1.29 5.11
C ALA A 321 19.70 1.46 5.18
N CYS A 322 20.18 2.69 4.96
CA CYS A 322 21.58 3.07 5.12
C CYS A 322 21.73 4.44 5.79
N ARG A 323 22.88 4.68 6.44
CA ARG A 323 23.21 5.98 7.04
C ARG A 323 23.41 7.02 5.95
N ARG A 324 22.75 8.17 6.08
CA ARG A 324 22.78 9.24 5.09
C ARG A 324 24.18 9.79 4.80
N GLU A 325 25.02 9.89 5.82
CA GLU A 325 26.35 10.53 5.69
C GLU A 325 27.45 9.56 5.25
N THR A 326 27.35 8.29 5.64
CA THR A 326 28.43 7.31 5.47
C THR A 326 28.09 6.20 4.48
N ASN A 327 26.83 6.09 4.05
CA ASN A 327 26.29 4.92 3.33
C ASN A 327 26.52 3.60 4.07
N GLU A 328 26.74 3.62 5.38
CA GLU A 328 26.80 2.40 6.17
C GLU A 328 25.44 1.70 6.12
N VAL A 329 25.42 0.42 5.76
CA VAL A 329 24.20 -0.40 5.70
C VAL A 329 23.68 -0.60 7.12
N VAL A 330 22.46 -0.12 7.38
CA VAL A 330 21.78 -0.29 8.69
C VAL A 330 20.97 -1.59 8.69
N SER A 331 20.32 -1.90 7.57
CA SER A 331 19.54 -3.13 7.41
C SER A 331 19.41 -3.53 5.94
N THR A 332 19.15 -4.81 5.72
CA THR A 332 18.90 -5.39 4.40
C THR A 332 17.46 -5.92 4.30
N ASN A 333 16.94 -5.97 3.07
CA ASN A 333 15.68 -6.63 2.79
C ASN A 333 15.87 -8.15 2.96
N PRO A 334 15.04 -8.82 3.77
CA PRO A 334 15.09 -10.27 3.86
C PRO A 334 14.59 -10.88 2.55
N VAL A 335 15.12 -12.05 2.19
CA VAL A 335 14.58 -12.80 1.04
C VAL A 335 13.18 -13.32 1.39
N TRP A 336 13.04 -14.00 2.52
CA TRP A 336 11.75 -14.53 2.99
C TRP A 336 11.28 -13.82 4.25
N GLY A 337 9.97 -13.80 4.49
CA GLY A 337 9.39 -13.20 5.68
C GLY A 337 8.89 -11.78 5.44
N SER A 338 7.66 -11.52 5.84
CA SER A 338 7.17 -10.16 6.07
C SER A 338 6.74 -10.05 7.52
N ILE A 339 7.59 -9.50 8.37
CA ILE A 339 7.21 -9.05 9.70
C ILE A 339 6.92 -7.56 9.62
N TYR A 340 6.12 -7.03 10.55
CA TYR A 340 5.80 -5.61 10.56
C TYR A 340 7.05 -4.72 10.43
N GLY A 341 6.98 -3.76 9.51
CA GLY A 341 8.06 -2.80 9.26
C GLY A 341 9.25 -3.36 8.47
N ASN A 342 9.20 -4.62 8.03
CA ASN A 342 10.25 -5.22 7.20
C ASN A 342 9.71 -5.65 5.84
N TRP A 343 10.38 -5.21 4.78
CA TRP A 343 9.92 -5.41 3.41
C TRP A 343 10.69 -6.56 2.75
N PRO A 344 10.02 -7.67 2.39
CA PRO A 344 10.68 -8.74 1.68
C PRO A 344 11.20 -8.25 0.33
N LEU A 345 12.28 -8.88 -0.12
CA LEU A 345 12.99 -8.52 -1.33
C LEU A 345 12.09 -8.48 -2.58
N ALA A 346 11.09 -9.37 -2.65
CA ALA A 346 10.11 -9.41 -3.73
C ALA A 346 9.33 -8.10 -3.88
N TYR A 347 9.04 -7.36 -2.81
CA TYR A 347 8.28 -6.11 -2.92
C TYR A 347 9.06 -5.03 -3.65
N VAL A 348 10.31 -4.86 -3.27
CA VAL A 348 11.20 -3.90 -3.91
C VAL A 348 11.50 -4.33 -5.36
N ALA A 349 11.65 -5.64 -5.61
CA ALA A 349 11.84 -6.16 -6.96
C ALA A 349 10.62 -5.92 -7.86
N LEU A 350 9.40 -6.09 -7.33
CA LEU A 350 8.18 -5.77 -8.07
C LEU A 350 8.14 -4.28 -8.41
N ILE A 351 8.42 -3.37 -7.47
CA ILE A 351 8.50 -1.93 -7.73
C ILE A 351 9.53 -1.61 -8.83
N ALA A 352 10.72 -2.22 -8.78
CA ALA A 352 11.74 -2.05 -9.81
C ALA A 352 11.24 -2.50 -11.20
N LEU A 353 10.48 -3.60 -11.27
CA LEU A 353 9.86 -4.05 -12.51
C LEU A 353 8.76 -3.10 -13.00
N CYS A 354 7.98 -2.47 -12.11
CA CYS A 354 7.01 -1.42 -12.49
C CYS A 354 7.71 -0.29 -13.22
N ILE A 355 8.77 0.22 -12.61
CA ILE A 355 9.51 1.36 -13.15
C ILE A 355 10.18 0.95 -14.46
N TYR A 356 10.80 -0.23 -14.53
CA TYR A 356 11.37 -0.75 -15.77
C TYR A 356 10.35 -0.77 -16.91
N ARG A 357 9.09 -1.16 -16.67
CA ARG A 357 8.05 -1.13 -17.72
C ARG A 357 7.74 0.27 -18.23
N MET A 358 7.91 1.31 -17.39
CA MET A 358 7.64 2.70 -17.74
C MET A 358 8.86 3.42 -18.32
N THR A 359 10.09 2.99 -18.00
CA THR A 359 11.33 3.70 -18.33
C THR A 359 12.31 2.92 -19.20
N GLU A 360 12.13 1.61 -19.33
CA GLU A 360 13.05 0.68 -19.99
C GLU A 360 14.48 0.69 -19.39
N ASP A 361 14.66 1.15 -18.14
CA ASP A 361 15.95 1.16 -17.47
C ASP A 361 16.40 -0.26 -17.06
N GLU A 362 17.22 -0.87 -17.92
CA GLU A 362 17.76 -2.23 -17.75
C GLU A 362 18.49 -2.46 -16.42
N ARG A 363 18.96 -1.41 -15.73
CA ARG A 363 19.59 -1.55 -14.40
C ARG A 363 18.58 -2.03 -13.35
N LEU A 364 17.33 -1.56 -13.44
CA LEU A 364 16.25 -2.00 -12.56
C LEU A 364 15.84 -3.45 -12.85
N LEU A 365 15.78 -3.84 -14.13
CA LEU A 365 15.54 -5.23 -14.51
C LEU A 365 16.66 -6.14 -14.00
N LYS A 366 17.93 -5.72 -14.13
CA LYS A 366 19.08 -6.45 -13.59
C LYS A 366 18.96 -6.60 -12.06
N TRP A 367 18.62 -5.54 -11.35
CA TRP A 367 18.40 -5.56 -9.89
C TRP A 367 17.32 -6.58 -9.52
N ALA A 368 16.16 -6.56 -10.19
CA ALA A 368 15.06 -7.49 -9.95
C ALA A 368 15.42 -8.96 -10.29
N LYS A 369 16.20 -9.20 -11.36
CA LYS A 369 16.71 -10.53 -11.69
C LYS A 369 17.65 -11.07 -10.61
N ASN A 370 18.49 -10.24 -10.02
CA ASN A 370 19.37 -10.62 -8.91
C ASN A 370 18.57 -10.91 -7.63
N ALA A 371 17.51 -10.14 -7.38
CA ALA A 371 16.56 -10.46 -6.32
C ALA A 371 15.93 -11.85 -6.52
N ALA A 372 15.45 -12.16 -7.73
CA ALA A 372 14.90 -13.49 -8.05
C ALA A 372 15.92 -14.63 -7.87
N ARG A 373 17.20 -14.41 -8.25
CA ARG A 373 18.29 -15.37 -7.99
C ARG A 373 18.48 -15.64 -6.50
N SER A 374 18.31 -14.62 -5.65
CA SER A 374 18.40 -14.77 -4.20
C SER A 374 17.29 -15.67 -3.64
N TYR A 375 16.08 -15.61 -4.21
CA TYR A 375 15.01 -16.56 -3.91
C TYR A 375 15.36 -17.99 -4.34
N LEU A 376 15.90 -18.17 -5.55
CA LEU A 376 16.33 -19.49 -6.04
C LEU A 376 17.45 -20.12 -5.19
N ASN A 377 18.33 -19.27 -4.65
CA ASN A 377 19.49 -19.70 -3.87
C ASN A 377 19.22 -19.82 -2.36
N SER A 378 18.03 -19.46 -1.89
CA SER A 378 17.65 -19.54 -0.48
C SER A 378 16.55 -20.58 -0.27
N ARG A 379 16.58 -21.24 0.88
CA ARG A 379 15.51 -22.17 1.26
C ARG A 379 14.35 -21.39 1.85
N LEU A 380 13.13 -21.80 1.51
CA LEU A 380 11.94 -21.34 2.21
C LEU A 380 12.06 -21.73 3.70
N PRO A 381 11.89 -20.79 4.65
CA PRO A 381 12.05 -21.09 6.08
C PRO A 381 10.96 -22.05 6.59
N GLU A 382 11.34 -23.17 7.19
CA GLU A 382 10.45 -24.03 8.00
C GLU A 382 10.55 -23.61 9.49
N PRO A 383 9.46 -23.54 10.28
CA PRO A 383 8.03 -23.56 9.98
C PRO A 383 7.45 -22.14 10.16
N VAL A 384 8.09 -21.12 9.58
CA VAL A 384 7.58 -19.75 9.77
C VAL A 384 6.31 -19.64 8.93
N PRO A 385 5.12 -19.38 9.53
CA PRO A 385 4.01 -18.86 8.76
C PRO A 385 4.49 -17.52 8.24
N VAL A 386 5.08 -17.51 7.05
CA VAL A 386 5.59 -16.29 6.40
C VAL A 386 4.34 -15.47 6.17
N PRO A 387 4.10 -14.39 6.94
CA PRO A 387 3.05 -13.48 6.56
C PRO A 387 3.53 -12.93 5.22
N ALA A 388 2.78 -13.14 4.15
CA ALA A 388 2.86 -12.22 3.03
C ALA A 388 2.12 -10.98 3.54
N MET A 389 2.82 -9.95 4.05
CA MET A 389 2.14 -8.67 4.25
C MET A 389 1.92 -8.08 2.88
N ASP A 390 0.83 -8.44 2.23
CA ASP A 390 0.41 -7.93 0.95
C ASP A 390 0.69 -6.41 0.80
N ASP A 391 1.85 -5.98 0.28
CA ASP A 391 2.18 -4.53 0.21
C ASP A 391 2.60 -4.04 -1.17
N CYS A 392 2.92 -4.88 -2.15
CA CYS A 392 3.23 -4.39 -3.49
C CYS A 392 2.80 -5.38 -4.59
N TRP A 393 1.70 -5.10 -5.27
CA TRP A 393 1.52 -5.52 -6.66
C TRP A 393 1.20 -4.25 -7.46
N PRO A 394 1.99 -3.90 -8.49
CA PRO A 394 1.59 -2.83 -9.39
C PRO A 394 0.30 -3.13 -10.13
N THR A 395 -0.28 -2.07 -10.68
CA THR A 395 -1.28 -2.10 -11.74
C THR A 395 -0.78 -2.93 -12.94
N PHE A 396 -1.06 -4.22 -12.94
CA PHE A 396 -0.95 -5.04 -14.15
C PHE A 396 -2.17 -4.79 -15.02
N THR A 397 -2.05 -3.88 -15.98
CA THR A 397 -2.69 -4.05 -17.28
C THR A 397 -1.85 -5.08 -18.03
N ILE A 398 -2.44 -6.25 -18.27
CA ILE A 398 -1.95 -7.24 -19.24
C ILE A 398 -2.37 -6.77 -20.62
#